data_AF-A0A177LTW6-F1
#
_entry.id   AF-A0A177LTW6-F1
#
_cell.length_a   1.000
_cell.length_b   1.000
_cell.length_c   1.000
_cell.angle_alpha   90.00
_cell.angle_beta   90.00
_cell.angle_gamma   90.00
#
_symmetry.space_group_name_H-M   'P 1'
#
loop_
_entity.id
_entity.type
_entity.pdbx_description
1 polymer ?
#
loop_
_entity_poly.entity_id
_entity_poly.type
_entity_poly.pdbx_seq_one_letter_code
_entity_poly.pdbx_strand_id
1 'polypeptide(L)'
;MGIVVGGLGVIFNFAVLRGQRLIQLSGPYQCTWWLVLTLIVATLAWIWLELLGGGQSLINNLLVDTDLGLQSVIGFWAIRFVLTIASASSGAAGGIFMPILALGGLLGWAAGLITHLLLPEFAVDMQLFVVIGMATYFSATVQAPLTGIVLLIEMTANYELILPLYIGCFTALLIASALRGEPIYNAMMKNSLRM
;
A
#
# COMPACT_ATOMS: atom_id res chain seq x y z
N MET A 1 -2.30 10.98 10.13
CA MET A 1 -2.00 9.97 9.08
C MET A 1 -1.35 8.71 9.63
N GLY A 2 -0.18 8.80 10.28
CA GLY A 2 0.55 7.61 10.78
C GLY A 2 -0.29 6.65 11.65
N ILE A 3 -1.26 7.16 12.42
CA ILE A 3 -2.17 6.31 13.21
C ILE A 3 -3.07 5.41 12.34
N VAL A 4 -3.84 6.03 11.46
CA VAL A 4 -4.77 5.33 10.58
C VAL A 4 -4.01 4.40 9.63
N VAL A 5 -2.95 4.92 9.02
CA VAL A 5 -2.11 4.19 8.07
C VAL A 5 -1.39 3.03 8.77
N GLY A 6 -0.93 3.21 10.01
CA GLY A 6 -0.34 2.16 10.84
C GLY A 6 -1.29 0.99 11.08
N GLY A 7 -2.53 1.28 11.47
CA GLY A 7 -3.57 0.27 11.63
C GLY A 7 -3.90 -0.47 10.34
N LEU A 8 -4.06 0.27 9.23
CA LEU A 8 -4.32 -0.33 7.91
C LEU A 8 -3.17 -1.22 7.43
N GLY A 9 -1.92 -0.85 7.72
CA GLY A 9 -0.75 -1.67 7.41
C GLY A 9 -0.76 -3.03 8.15
N VAL A 10 -1.21 -3.06 9.41
CA VAL A 10 -1.36 -4.33 10.15
C VAL A 10 -2.47 -5.19 9.55
N ILE A 11 -3.61 -4.58 9.19
CA ILE A 11 -4.71 -5.28 8.53
C ILE A 11 -4.24 -5.88 7.20
N PHE A 12 -3.45 -5.13 6.42
CA PHE A 12 -2.85 -5.62 5.19
C PHE A 12 -1.95 -6.84 5.43
N ASN A 13 -1.01 -6.75 6.38
CA ASN A 13 -0.12 -7.86 6.71
C ASN A 13 -0.91 -9.11 7.10
N PHE A 14 -1.92 -8.94 7.97
CA PHE A 14 -2.80 -10.02 8.38
C PHE A 14 -3.56 -10.63 7.19
N ALA A 15 -4.13 -9.81 6.32
CA ALA A 15 -4.91 -10.25 5.17
C ALA A 15 -4.06 -11.03 4.16
N VAL A 16 -2.83 -10.55 3.87
CA VAL A 16 -1.88 -11.25 2.98
C VAL A 16 -1.49 -12.61 3.57
N LEU A 17 -1.08 -12.67 4.84
CA LEU A 17 -0.65 -13.91 5.48
C LEU A 17 -1.80 -14.93 5.60
N ARG A 18 -3.02 -14.45 5.88
CA ARG A 18 -4.20 -15.31 5.93
C ARG A 18 -4.60 -15.80 4.54
N GLY A 19 -4.52 -14.94 3.53
CA GLY A 19 -4.72 -15.32 2.12
C GLY A 19 -3.76 -16.41 1.68
N GLN A 20 -2.46 -16.28 1.99
CA GLN A 20 -1.44 -17.28 1.65
C GLN A 20 -1.78 -18.66 2.23
N ARG A 21 -2.21 -18.73 3.49
CA ARG A 21 -2.62 -20.01 4.11
C ARG A 21 -3.83 -20.64 3.43
N LEU A 22 -4.84 -19.86 3.04
CA LEU A 22 -6.04 -20.37 2.37
C LEU A 22 -5.72 -20.98 1.01
N ILE A 23 -4.84 -20.32 0.25
CA ILE A 23 -4.46 -20.78 -1.10
C ILE A 23 -3.52 -21.98 -1.02
N GLN A 24 -2.62 -22.04 -0.03
CA GLN A 24 -1.69 -23.17 0.15
C GLN A 24 -2.36 -24.46 0.66
N LEU A 25 -3.53 -24.37 1.30
CA LEU A 25 -4.31 -25.56 1.73
C LEU A 25 -5.04 -26.25 0.57
N SER A 26 -5.05 -25.66 -0.62
CA SER A 26 -5.79 -26.16 -1.77
C SER A 26 -4.84 -26.90 -2.69
N GLY A 27 -4.97 -28.23 -2.82
CA GLY A 27 -4.16 -29.10 -3.70
C GLY A 27 -4.30 -28.79 -5.20
N PRO A 28 -4.68 -29.71 -6.10
CA PRO A 28 -4.72 -29.47 -7.57
C PRO A 28 -5.59 -28.28 -8.03
N TYR A 29 -6.35 -27.66 -7.11
CA TYR A 29 -7.13 -26.44 -7.28
C TYR A 29 -6.28 -25.14 -7.37
N GLN A 30 -4.97 -25.20 -7.11
CA GLN A 30 -4.09 -24.03 -7.27
C GLN A 30 -4.06 -23.49 -8.71
N CYS A 31 -4.10 -24.39 -9.71
CA CYS A 31 -4.18 -24.01 -11.12
C CYS A 31 -5.51 -23.32 -11.47
N THR A 32 -6.64 -23.80 -10.92
CA THR A 32 -7.94 -23.13 -11.12
C THR A 32 -7.99 -21.77 -10.45
N TRP A 33 -7.37 -21.61 -9.28
CA TRP A 33 -7.29 -20.31 -8.61
C TRP A 33 -6.47 -19.30 -9.44
N TRP A 34 -5.35 -19.72 -10.01
CA TRP A 34 -4.55 -18.88 -10.92
C TRP A 34 -5.34 -18.46 -12.16
N LEU A 35 -6.12 -19.35 -12.76
CA LEU A 35 -6.99 -19.03 -13.89
C LEU A 35 -8.11 -18.04 -13.52
N VAL A 36 -8.72 -18.20 -12.34
CA VAL A 36 -9.75 -17.26 -11.87
C VAL A 36 -9.16 -15.88 -11.59
N LEU A 37 -8.00 -15.81 -10.94
CA LEU A 37 -7.32 -14.53 -10.69
C LEU A 37 -6.93 -13.83 -11.98
N THR A 38 -6.36 -14.54 -12.96
CA THR A 38 -5.99 -13.93 -14.24
C THR A 38 -7.20 -13.45 -15.01
N LEU A 39 -8.33 -14.17 -14.96
CA LEU A 39 -9.58 -13.76 -15.61
C LEU A 39 -10.19 -12.51 -14.95
N ILE A 40 -10.17 -12.43 -13.61
CA ILE A 40 -10.59 -11.23 -12.87
C ILE A 40 -9.67 -10.04 -13.18
N VAL A 41 -8.36 -10.25 -13.17
CA VAL A 41 -7.39 -9.20 -13.49
C VAL A 41 -7.53 -8.74 -14.95
N ALA A 42 -7.74 -9.66 -15.89
CA ALA A 42 -7.92 -9.35 -17.31
C ALA A 42 -9.22 -8.58 -17.58
N THR A 43 -10.32 -8.94 -16.92
CA THR A 43 -11.59 -8.21 -17.03
C THR A 43 -11.49 -6.81 -16.42
N LEU A 44 -10.81 -6.66 -15.27
CA LEU A 44 -10.53 -5.36 -14.68
C LEU A 44 -9.56 -4.53 -15.54
N ALA A 45 -8.63 -5.16 -16.27
CA ALA A 45 -7.71 -4.49 -17.19
C ALA A 45 -8.41 -3.71 -18.29
N TRP A 46 -9.48 -4.30 -18.80
CA TRP A 46 -10.26 -3.69 -19.86
C TRP A 46 -10.93 -2.40 -19.37
N ILE A 47 -11.41 -2.39 -18.13
CA ILE A 47 -12.22 -1.30 -17.60
C ILE A 47 -11.35 -0.21 -16.95
N TRP A 48 -10.28 -0.59 -16.26
CA TRP A 48 -9.47 0.32 -15.44
C TRP A 48 -7.97 -0.03 -15.50
N LEU A 49 -7.31 0.30 -16.62
CA LEU A 49 -5.89 0.00 -16.83
C LEU A 49 -4.97 0.61 -15.73
N GLU A 50 -5.35 1.76 -15.16
CA GLU A 50 -4.60 2.44 -14.09
C GLU A 50 -4.61 1.69 -12.75
N LEU A 51 -5.62 0.85 -12.50
CA LEU A 51 -5.72 0.06 -11.26
C LEU A 51 -4.82 -1.17 -11.28
N LEU A 52 -4.26 -1.52 -12.43
CA LEU A 52 -3.40 -2.68 -12.62
C LEU A 52 -1.91 -2.37 -12.47
N GLY A 53 -1.10 -3.43 -12.57
CA GLY A 53 0.36 -3.36 -12.47
C GLY A 53 0.85 -3.00 -11.07
N GLY A 54 2.12 -2.58 -11.00
CA GLY A 54 2.76 -2.23 -9.72
C GLY A 54 2.16 -0.99 -9.04
N GLY A 55 1.51 -0.11 -9.80
CA GLY A 55 0.93 1.15 -9.30
C GLY A 55 1.82 2.38 -9.50
N GLN A 56 2.91 2.28 -10.25
CA GLN A 56 3.76 3.42 -10.64
C GLN A 56 2.99 4.46 -11.46
N SER A 57 2.22 4.02 -12.44
CA SER A 57 1.36 4.90 -13.25
C SER A 57 0.37 5.66 -12.39
N LEU A 58 -0.28 4.97 -11.45
CA LEU A 58 -1.20 5.57 -10.49
C LEU A 58 -0.52 6.63 -9.61
N ILE A 59 0.65 6.33 -9.05
CA ILE A 59 1.42 7.30 -8.24
C ILE A 59 1.81 8.51 -9.10
N ASN A 60 2.30 8.28 -10.33
CA ASN A 60 2.67 9.39 -11.21
C ASN A 60 1.46 10.27 -11.56
N ASN A 61 0.29 9.67 -11.82
CA ASN A 61 -0.93 10.43 -12.11
C ASN A 61 -1.40 11.24 -10.89
N LEU A 62 -1.25 10.70 -9.68
CA LEU A 62 -1.48 11.43 -8.44
C LEU A 62 -0.50 12.61 -8.26
N LEU A 63 0.74 12.49 -8.72
CA LEU A 63 1.76 13.53 -8.55
C LEU A 63 1.70 14.64 -9.63
N VAL A 64 1.15 14.37 -10.81
CA VAL A 64 1.25 15.25 -12.00
C VAL A 64 -0.06 16.02 -12.30
N ASP A 65 -1.00 16.11 -11.35
CA ASP A 65 -2.31 16.78 -11.45
C ASP A 65 -3.45 15.93 -12.04
N THR A 66 -4.02 15.05 -11.20
CA THR A 66 -5.42 14.63 -11.38
C THR A 66 -6.24 15.05 -10.17
N ASP A 67 -7.33 15.81 -10.41
CA ASP A 67 -8.37 16.11 -9.41
C ASP A 67 -9.20 14.85 -9.12
N LEU A 68 -8.60 13.88 -8.45
CA LEU A 68 -9.32 12.72 -7.96
C LEU A 68 -10.09 13.09 -6.70
N GLY A 69 -11.42 13.00 -6.76
CA GLY A 69 -12.29 13.18 -5.60
C GLY A 69 -12.09 12.10 -4.53
N LEU A 70 -12.52 12.39 -3.30
CA LEU A 70 -12.36 11.49 -2.16
C LEU A 70 -13.01 10.11 -2.42
N GLN A 71 -14.17 10.10 -3.07
CA GLN A 71 -14.92 8.88 -3.37
C GLN A 71 -14.18 7.96 -4.35
N SER A 72 -13.59 8.53 -5.42
CA SER A 72 -12.85 7.72 -6.39
C SER A 72 -11.58 7.14 -5.78
N VAL A 73 -10.87 7.91 -4.96
CA VAL A 73 -9.63 7.48 -4.29
C VAL A 73 -9.88 6.33 -3.32
N ILE A 74 -10.95 6.42 -2.51
CA ILE A 74 -11.34 5.34 -1.60
C ILE A 74 -11.75 4.08 -2.39
N GLY A 75 -12.47 4.24 -3.49
CA GLY A 75 -12.83 3.14 -4.39
C GLY A 75 -11.61 2.46 -4.99
N PHE A 76 -10.67 3.24 -5.54
CA PHE A 76 -9.41 2.75 -6.09
C PHE A 76 -8.55 2.05 -5.03
N TRP A 77 -8.49 2.60 -3.82
CA TRP A 77 -7.78 1.97 -2.71
C TRP A 77 -8.39 0.62 -2.35
N ALA A 78 -9.72 0.53 -2.20
CA ALA A 78 -10.40 -0.71 -1.85
C ALA A 78 -10.19 -1.81 -2.91
N ILE A 79 -10.33 -1.45 -4.20
CA ILE A 79 -10.12 -2.38 -5.31
C ILE A 79 -8.67 -2.85 -5.33
N ARG A 80 -7.68 -1.94 -5.29
CA ARG A 80 -6.27 -2.31 -5.27
C ARG A 80 -5.89 -3.12 -4.04
N PHE A 81 -6.49 -2.84 -2.88
CA PHE A 81 -6.22 -3.57 -1.65
C PHE A 81 -6.58 -5.05 -1.83
N VAL A 82 -7.79 -5.33 -2.34
CA VAL A 82 -8.25 -6.69 -2.63
C VAL A 82 -7.38 -7.37 -3.70
N LEU A 83 -7.11 -6.67 -4.81
CA LEU A 83 -6.27 -7.23 -5.89
C LEU A 83 -4.85 -7.51 -5.44
N THR A 84 -4.27 -6.64 -4.62
CA THR A 84 -2.92 -6.82 -4.09
C THR A 84 -2.86 -8.02 -3.15
N ILE A 85 -3.85 -8.19 -2.27
CA ILE A 85 -3.92 -9.38 -1.41
C ILE A 85 -4.08 -10.64 -2.25
N ALA A 86 -4.98 -10.62 -3.23
CA ALA A 86 -5.23 -11.76 -4.11
C ALA A 86 -3.97 -12.16 -4.90
N SER A 87 -3.26 -11.18 -5.46
CA SER A 87 -1.99 -11.39 -6.17
C SER A 87 -0.88 -11.87 -5.23
N ALA A 88 -0.68 -11.22 -4.09
CA ALA A 88 0.39 -11.54 -3.14
C ALA A 88 0.18 -12.90 -2.45
N SER A 89 -1.07 -13.34 -2.33
CA SER A 89 -1.43 -14.62 -1.73
C SER A 89 -1.40 -15.80 -2.71
N SER A 90 -1.44 -15.53 -4.02
CA SER A 90 -1.40 -16.56 -5.07
C SER A 90 -0.10 -17.36 -5.14
N GLY A 91 0.99 -16.87 -4.53
CA GLY A 91 2.32 -17.46 -4.64
C GLY A 91 3.01 -17.23 -5.98
N ALA A 92 2.43 -16.40 -6.86
CA ALA A 92 3.09 -15.98 -8.10
C ALA A 92 4.40 -15.23 -7.80
N ALA A 93 5.40 -15.43 -8.67
CA ALA A 93 6.68 -14.73 -8.57
C ALA A 93 6.48 -13.23 -8.84
N GLY A 94 6.33 -12.44 -7.77
CA GLY A 94 6.09 -11.01 -7.84
C GLY A 94 6.37 -10.31 -6.50
N GLY A 95 6.85 -9.07 -6.56
CA GLY A 95 7.14 -8.26 -5.37
C GLY A 95 5.92 -7.53 -4.82
N ILE A 96 5.78 -7.45 -3.50
CA ILE A 96 4.74 -6.67 -2.80
C ILE A 96 5.11 -5.20 -2.59
N PHE A 97 6.35 -4.82 -2.91
CA PHE A 97 6.91 -3.51 -2.59
C PHE A 97 6.16 -2.33 -3.24
N MET A 98 6.06 -2.32 -4.57
CA MET A 98 5.40 -1.24 -5.30
C MET A 98 3.88 -1.15 -5.00
N PRO A 99 3.13 -2.28 -4.92
CA PRO A 99 1.74 -2.24 -4.51
C PRO A 99 1.52 -1.61 -3.11
N ILE A 100 2.42 -1.86 -2.16
CA ILE A 100 2.39 -1.23 -0.83
C ILE A 100 2.54 0.29 -0.97
N LEU A 101 3.52 0.76 -1.76
CA LEU A 101 3.69 2.19 -2.01
C LEU A 101 2.43 2.80 -2.66
N ALA A 102 1.86 2.15 -3.67
CA ALA A 102 0.66 2.66 -4.35
C ALA A 102 -0.55 2.75 -3.40
N LEU A 103 -0.76 1.77 -2.53
CA LEU A 103 -1.79 1.82 -1.49
C LEU A 103 -1.53 2.96 -0.50
N GLY A 104 -0.27 3.17 -0.10
CA GLY A 104 0.13 4.29 0.75
C GLY A 104 -0.08 5.65 0.09
N GLY A 105 0.22 5.78 -1.20
CA GLY A 105 0.03 7.00 -1.98
C GLY A 105 -1.45 7.38 -2.09
N LEU A 106 -2.34 6.42 -2.33
CA LEU A 106 -3.79 6.64 -2.31
C LEU A 106 -4.31 7.08 -0.93
N LEU A 107 -3.81 6.46 0.15
CA LEU A 107 -4.16 6.89 1.50
C LEU A 107 -3.64 8.30 1.80
N GLY A 108 -2.44 8.62 1.30
CA GLY A 108 -1.85 9.96 1.34
C GLY A 108 -2.69 10.99 0.59
N TRP A 109 -3.17 10.67 -0.61
CA TRP A 109 -4.08 11.55 -1.34
C TRP A 109 -5.39 11.76 -0.59
N ALA A 110 -6.06 10.68 -0.14
CA ALA A 110 -7.29 10.80 0.64
C ALA A 110 -7.10 11.65 1.90
N ALA A 111 -5.95 11.48 2.55
CA ALA A 111 -5.49 12.27 3.68
C ALA A 111 -5.37 13.77 3.36
N GLY A 112 -4.73 14.10 2.23
CA GLY A 112 -4.61 15.46 1.73
C GLY A 112 -5.97 16.12 1.45
N LEU A 113 -6.91 15.38 0.85
CA LEU A 113 -8.26 15.88 0.57
C LEU A 113 -9.02 16.20 1.86
N ILE A 114 -8.91 15.33 2.87
CA ILE A 114 -9.54 15.53 4.17
C ILE A 114 -8.93 16.77 4.84
N THR A 115 -7.61 16.95 4.79
CA THR A 115 -6.98 18.14 5.37
C THR A 115 -7.38 19.42 4.64
N HIS A 116 -7.48 19.39 3.31
CA HIS A 116 -7.94 20.54 2.52
C HIS A 116 -9.40 20.90 2.87
N LEU A 117 -10.26 19.91 3.13
CA LEU A 117 -11.64 20.13 3.55
C LEU A 117 -11.75 20.71 4.98
N LEU A 118 -10.91 20.26 5.90
CA LEU A 118 -10.93 20.69 7.31
C LEU A 118 -10.24 22.04 7.54
N LEU A 119 -9.21 22.34 6.75
CA LEU A 119 -8.33 23.50 6.90
C LEU A 119 -8.16 24.22 5.55
N PRO A 120 -9.25 24.77 4.97
CA PRO A 120 -9.21 25.39 3.64
C PRO A 120 -8.34 26.67 3.58
N GLU A 121 -8.03 27.28 4.73
CA GLU A 121 -7.20 28.47 4.82
C GLU A 121 -5.69 28.17 4.62
N PHE A 122 -5.28 26.91 4.75
CA PHE A 122 -3.90 26.49 4.57
C PHE A 122 -3.70 25.90 3.18
N ALA A 123 -2.65 26.34 2.48
CA ALA A 123 -2.24 25.72 1.23
C ALA A 123 -1.77 24.28 1.50
N VAL A 124 -2.58 23.31 1.10
CA VAL A 124 -2.27 21.88 1.20
C VAL A 124 -1.57 21.43 -0.07
N ASP A 125 -0.28 21.13 0.03
CA ASP A 125 0.44 20.51 -1.07
C ASP A 125 0.16 19.01 -1.10
N MET A 126 -0.65 18.61 -2.08
CA MET A 126 -1.14 17.26 -2.23
C MET A 126 -0.04 16.23 -2.50
N GLN A 127 1.01 16.65 -3.22
CA GLN A 127 2.12 15.78 -3.57
C GLN A 127 2.87 15.34 -2.32
N LEU A 128 3.02 16.23 -1.33
CA LEU A 128 3.66 15.91 -0.05
C LEU A 128 2.86 14.86 0.72
N PHE A 129 1.53 14.99 0.74
CA PHE A 129 0.66 14.04 1.42
C PHE A 129 0.72 12.65 0.79
N VAL A 130 0.81 12.55 -0.54
CA VAL A 130 1.04 11.29 -1.26
C VAL A 130 2.37 10.68 -0.82
N VAL A 131 3.46 11.44 -0.87
CA VAL A 131 4.81 10.96 -0.52
C VAL A 131 4.91 10.49 0.93
N ILE A 132 4.33 11.26 1.86
CA ILE A 132 4.24 10.87 3.27
C ILE A 132 3.39 9.60 3.41
N GLY A 133 2.25 9.50 2.72
CA GLY A 133 1.40 8.32 2.69
C GLY A 133 2.15 7.05 2.23
N MET A 134 2.93 7.16 1.16
CA MET A 134 3.76 6.06 0.63
C MET A 134 4.76 5.56 1.69
N ALA A 135 5.55 6.46 2.28
CA ALA A 135 6.56 6.10 3.27
C ALA A 135 5.95 5.55 4.57
N THR A 136 4.86 6.15 5.04
CA THR A 136 4.19 5.73 6.28
C THR A 136 3.57 4.34 6.18
N TYR A 137 2.90 4.03 5.06
CA TYR A 137 2.31 2.70 4.84
C TYR A 137 3.38 1.63 4.63
N PHE A 138 4.46 1.94 3.91
CA PHE A 138 5.63 1.08 3.81
C PHE A 138 6.23 0.77 5.20
N SER A 139 6.42 1.80 6.02
CA SER A 139 6.97 1.65 7.37
C SER A 139 6.08 0.81 8.29
N ALA A 140 4.76 0.93 8.18
CA ALA A 140 3.81 0.12 8.95
C ALA A 140 3.87 -1.38 8.59
N THR A 141 3.95 -1.68 7.30
CA THR A 141 3.90 -3.06 6.78
C THR A 141 5.24 -3.78 6.92
N VAL A 142 6.33 -3.12 6.53
CA VAL A 142 7.69 -3.68 6.50
C VAL A 142 8.41 -3.52 7.83
N GLN A 143 7.99 -2.56 8.66
CA GLN A 143 8.65 -2.22 9.93
C GLN A 143 10.12 -1.79 9.76
N ALA A 144 10.42 -1.15 8.63
CA ALA A 144 11.72 -0.55 8.34
C ALA A 144 11.54 0.94 8.02
N PRO A 145 11.43 1.82 9.04
CA PRO A 145 11.09 3.22 8.82
C PRO A 145 12.20 4.00 8.10
N LEU A 146 13.47 3.76 8.47
CA LEU A 146 14.61 4.46 7.86
C LEU A 146 14.74 4.15 6.37
N THR A 147 14.52 2.90 5.96
CA THR A 147 14.57 2.52 4.55
C THR A 147 13.43 3.15 3.76
N GLY A 148 12.22 3.24 4.34
CA GLY A 148 11.10 3.95 3.73
C GLY A 148 11.39 5.43 3.53
N ILE A 149 11.92 6.10 4.57
CA ILE A 149 12.28 7.53 4.51
C ILE A 149 13.32 7.79 3.41
N VAL A 150 14.44 7.05 3.43
CA VAL A 150 15.51 7.21 2.44
C VAL A 150 14.99 6.94 1.04
N LEU A 151 14.21 5.88 0.83
CA LEU A 151 13.68 5.53 -0.48
C LEU A 151 12.78 6.62 -1.05
N LEU A 152 11.88 7.19 -0.25
CA LEU A 152 11.00 8.24 -0.75
C LEU A 152 11.74 9.55 -0.99
N ILE A 153 12.77 9.86 -0.19
CA ILE A 153 13.65 11.01 -0.47
C ILE A 153 14.38 10.81 -1.81
N GLU A 154 14.95 9.63 -2.05
CA GLU A 154 15.64 9.34 -3.30
C GLU A 154 14.71 9.39 -4.52
N MET A 155 13.49 8.85 -4.40
CA MET A 155 12.53 8.85 -5.50
C MET A 155 11.97 10.24 -5.82
N THR A 156 11.85 11.12 -4.83
CA THR A 156 11.22 12.45 -4.99
C THR A 156 12.24 13.58 -5.06
N ALA A 157 13.49 13.31 -4.70
CA ALA A 157 14.57 14.29 -4.54
C ALA A 157 14.22 15.49 -3.64
N ASN A 158 13.22 15.35 -2.76
CA ASN A 158 12.75 16.42 -1.88
C ASN A 158 13.14 16.18 -0.41
N TYR A 159 14.20 16.85 0.02
CA TYR A 159 14.76 16.73 1.37
C TYR A 159 13.99 17.52 2.44
N GLU A 160 13.15 18.48 2.05
CA GLU A 160 12.36 19.28 2.99
C GLU A 160 11.32 18.40 3.73
N LEU A 161 10.97 17.26 3.12
CA LEU A 161 10.02 16.29 3.67
C LEU A 161 10.60 15.39 4.74
N ILE A 162 11.89 15.49 5.04
CA ILE A 162 12.54 14.59 5.98
C ILE A 162 11.85 14.59 7.35
N LEU A 163 11.51 15.76 7.89
CA LEU A 163 10.88 15.90 9.20
C LEU A 163 9.46 15.29 9.24
N PRO A 164 8.53 15.62 8.34
CA PRO A 164 7.21 14.98 8.32
C PRO A 164 7.27 13.49 7.98
N LEU A 165 8.23 13.04 7.17
CA LEU A 165 8.47 11.61 6.91
C LEU A 165 8.90 10.88 8.19
N TYR A 166 9.82 11.44 8.98
CA TYR A 166 10.20 10.90 10.27
C TYR A 166 8.98 10.73 11.19
N ILE A 167 8.21 11.80 11.38
CA ILE A 167 7.02 11.77 12.26
C ILE A 167 6.02 10.72 11.77
N GLY A 168 5.72 10.71 10.48
CA GLY A 168 4.77 9.78 9.88
C GLY A 168 5.22 8.31 10.01
N CYS A 169 6.45 8.00 9.62
CA CYS A 169 6.97 6.64 9.58
C CYS A 169 7.13 6.04 10.98
N PHE A 170 7.64 6.82 11.94
CA PHE A 170 7.80 6.34 13.31
C PHE A 170 6.45 6.19 14.02
N THR A 171 5.50 7.10 13.82
CA THR A 171 4.15 6.93 14.38
C THR A 171 3.45 5.69 13.81
N ALA A 172 3.58 5.45 12.51
CA ALA A 172 3.05 4.25 11.86
C ALA A 172 3.71 2.97 12.40
N LEU A 173 5.04 2.97 12.58
CA LEU A 173 5.78 1.85 13.18
C LEU A 173 5.33 1.57 14.63
N LEU A 174 5.20 2.61 15.45
CA LEU A 174 4.76 2.47 16.85
C LEU A 174 3.39 1.80 16.93
N ILE A 175 2.50 2.13 16.01
CA ILE A 175 1.12 1.63 16.00
C ILE A 175 1.07 0.21 15.44
N ALA A 176 1.85 -0.07 14.39
CA ALA A 176 2.02 -1.43 13.90
C ALA A 176 2.58 -2.35 14.99
N SER A 177 3.56 -1.86 15.77
CA SER A 177 4.14 -2.59 16.90
C SER A 177 3.16 -2.75 18.06
N ALA A 178 2.39 -1.70 18.39
CA ALA A 178 1.39 -1.74 19.46
C ALA A 178 0.26 -2.75 19.16
N LEU A 179 -0.14 -2.86 17.89
CA LEU A 179 -1.10 -3.85 17.41
C LEU A 179 -0.50 -5.26 17.23
N ARG A 180 0.78 -5.46 17.62
CA ARG A 180 1.52 -6.72 17.49
C ARG A 180 1.57 -7.24 16.05
N GLY A 181 1.62 -6.34 15.06
CA GLY A 181 1.86 -6.71 13.68
C GLY A 181 3.24 -7.35 13.54
N GLU A 182 3.34 -8.49 12.83
CA GLU A 182 4.63 -9.04 12.43
C GLU A 182 5.12 -8.33 11.15
N PRO A 183 6.44 -8.05 11.01
CA PRO A 183 7.01 -7.55 9.76
C PRO A 183 6.70 -8.51 8.61
N ILE A 184 6.14 -7.98 7.52
CA ILE A 184 5.59 -8.82 6.44
C ILE A 184 6.62 -9.78 5.83
N TYR A 185 7.84 -9.33 5.60
CA TYR A 185 8.89 -10.17 5.01
C TYR A 185 9.36 -11.27 5.96
N ASN A 186 9.49 -10.98 7.26
CA ASN A 186 9.84 -11.99 8.26
C ASN A 186 8.74 -13.04 8.39
N ALA A 187 7.48 -12.61 8.38
CA ALA A 187 6.34 -13.51 8.45
C ALA A 187 6.23 -14.42 7.21
N MET A 188 6.46 -13.87 6.01
CA MET A 188 6.51 -14.66 4.78
C MET A 188 7.67 -15.67 4.79
N MET A 189 8.88 -15.26 5.19
CA MET A 189 10.04 -16.15 5.32
C MET A 189 9.75 -17.32 6.28
N LYS A 190 9.13 -17.04 7.44
CA LYS A 190 8.77 -18.06 8.42
C LYS A 190 7.74 -19.05 7.89
N ASN A 191 6.81 -18.61 7.05
CA ASN A 191 5.87 -19.52 6.39
C ASN A 191 6.59 -20.42 5.38
N SER A 192 7.53 -19.88 4.59
CA SER A 192 8.31 -20.66 3.62
C SER A 192 9.21 -21.72 4.26
N LEU A 193 9.82 -21.44 5.42
CA LEU A 193 10.66 -22.40 6.14
C LEU A 193 9.88 -23.53 6.85
N ARG A 194 8.56 -23.41 6.95
CA ARG A 194 7.68 -24.44 7.54
C ARG A 194 7.19 -25.45 6.50
N MET A 195 7.53 -25.25 5.23
CA MET A 195 7.25 -26.14 4.11
C MET A 195 8.46 -27.02 3.83
#